data_AF-A0A5C2H8X7-F1
#
_entry.id   AF-A0A5C2H8X7-F1
#
_cell.length_a   1.000
_cell.length_b   1.000
_cell.length_c   1.000
_cell.angle_alpha   90.00
_cell.angle_beta   90.00
_cell.angle_gamma   90.00
#
_symmetry.space_group_name_H-M   'P 1'
#
loop_
_entity.id
_entity.type
_entity.pdbx_description
1 polymer ?
#
loop_
_entity_poly.entity_id
_entity_poly.type
_entity_poly.pdbx_seq_one_letter_code
_entity_poly.pdbx_strand_id
1 'polypeptide(L)' 'MKIEILGTGCSKCEALVQNTKTAVAQAGIFAQIEKVEDLVKIMEYGVMNTPGLVIDGEVKSTGKLLSAEEIKNFF' A
#
# COMPACT_ATOMS: atom_id res chain seq x y z
N MET A 1 1.64 12.40 -4.63
CA MET A 1 0.88 11.33 -3.97
C MET A 1 1.85 10.44 -3.22
N LYS A 2 1.68 10.28 -1.92
CA LYS A 2 2.49 9.38 -1.10
C LYS A 2 1.71 8.08 -0.91
N ILE A 3 2.28 6.95 -1.30
CA ILE A 3 1.68 5.63 -1.11
C ILE A 3 2.55 4.86 -0.13
N GLU A 4 2.00 4.56 1.03
CA GLU A 4 2.66 3.81 2.09
C GLU A 4 2.08 2.40 2.15
N ILE A 5 2.95 1.41 2.04
CA ILE A 5 2.58 0.00 2.12
C ILE A 5 3.01 -0.53 3.47
N LEU A 6 2.02 -0.74 4.33
CA LEU A 6 2.17 -1.19 5.70
C LEU A 6 2.30 -2.71 5.73
N GLY A 7 3.47 -3.24 6.11
CA GLY A 7 3.61 -4.67 6.28
C GLY A 7 5.03 -5.15 6.55
N THR A 8 5.13 -6.12 7.46
CA THR A 8 6.40 -6.65 8.00
C THR A 8 7.09 -7.67 7.07
N GLY A 9 7.02 -7.46 5.75
CA GLY A 9 7.82 -8.23 4.79
C GLY A 9 7.34 -9.62 4.41
N CYS A 10 6.06 -9.98 4.60
CA CYS A 10 5.53 -11.23 4.05
C CYS A 10 5.36 -11.15 2.52
N SER A 11 5.29 -12.30 1.83
CA SER A 11 5.18 -12.38 0.36
C SER A 11 3.99 -11.57 -0.21
N LYS A 12 2.91 -11.42 0.56
CA LYS A 12 1.75 -10.59 0.18
C LYS A 12 2.09 -9.10 0.16
N CYS A 13 2.93 -8.61 1.06
CA CYS A 13 3.35 -7.21 1.07
C CYS A 13 4.18 -6.88 -0.16
N GLU A 14 5.09 -7.78 -0.54
CA GLU A 14 5.92 -7.61 -1.73
C GLU A 14 5.10 -7.62 -3.02
N ALA A 15 4.11 -8.53 -3.12
CA ALA A 15 3.15 -8.53 -4.20
C ALA A 15 2.35 -7.22 -4.27
N LEU A 16 1.92 -6.67 -3.12
CA LEU A 16 1.19 -5.40 -3.07
C LEU A 16 2.07 -4.22 -3.55
N VAL A 17 3.36 -4.21 -3.22
CA VAL A 17 4.33 -3.22 -3.73
C VAL A 17 4.43 -3.29 -5.25
N GLN A 18 4.55 -4.48 -5.82
CA GLN A 18 4.63 -4.66 -7.28
C GLN A 18 3.33 -4.23 -7.97
N ASN A 19 2.18 -4.59 -7.41
CA ASN A 19 0.88 -4.18 -7.92
C ASN A 19 0.70 -2.66 -7.86
N THR A 20 1.16 -2.03 -6.78
CA THR A 20 1.12 -0.56 -6.61
C THR A 20 2.02 0.14 -7.62
N LYS A 21 3.27 -0.33 -7.80
CA LYS A 21 4.17 0.20 -8.83
C LYS A 21 3.56 0.10 -10.23
N THR A 22 2.95 -1.04 -10.52
CA THR A 22 2.26 -1.27 -11.80
C THR A 22 1.06 -0.34 -11.97
N ALA A 23 0.24 -0.17 -10.93
CA ALA A 23 -0.92 0.71 -10.94
C ALA A 23 -0.52 2.17 -11.21
N VAL A 24 0.51 2.67 -10.52
CA VAL A 24 1.05 4.02 -10.66
C VAL A 24 1.62 4.23 -12.08
N ALA A 25 2.41 3.26 -12.58
CA ALA A 25 2.96 3.32 -13.92
C ALA A 25 1.87 3.30 -15.01
N GLN A 26 0.82 2.50 -14.83
CA GLN A 26 -0.32 2.42 -15.75
C GLN A 26 -1.21 3.66 -15.71
N ALA A 27 -1.38 4.27 -14.54
CA ALA A 27 -2.13 5.52 -14.38
C ALA A 27 -1.35 6.76 -14.88
N GLY A 28 -0.04 6.63 -15.08
CA GLY A 28 0.81 7.74 -15.52
C GLY A 28 0.95 8.84 -14.48
N ILE A 29 0.73 8.52 -13.20
CA ILE A 29 0.82 9.49 -12.09
C ILE A 29 2.15 9.39 -11.37
N PHE A 30 2.53 10.48 -10.70
CA PHE A 30 3.72 10.48 -9.86
C PHE A 30 3.34 10.15 -8.41
N ALA A 31 3.66 8.94 -7.97
CA ALA A 31 3.47 8.49 -6.60
C ALA A 31 4.77 8.01 -5.96
N GLN A 32 5.02 8.44 -4.73
CA GLN A 32 6.14 8.00 -3.92
C GLN A 32 5.74 6.76 -3.12
N ILE A 33 6.27 5.60 -3.49
CA ILE A 33 5.92 4.33 -2.85
C ILE A 33 6.95 4.05 -1.75
N GLU A 34 6.48 4.03 -0.50
CA GLU A 34 7.27 3.78 0.70
C GLU A 34 6.76 2.51 1.39
N LYS A 35 7.66 1.61 1.77
CA LYS A 35 7.29 0.41 2.54
C LYS A 35 7.50 0.72 4.02
N VAL A 36 6.45 0.61 4.80
CA VAL A 36 6.48 0.80 6.24
C VAL A 36 6.44 -0.58 6.90
N GLU A 37 7.58 -0.99 7.43
CA GLU A 37 7.74 -2.28 8.13
C GLU A 37 7.71 -2.10 9.66
N ASP A 38 7.63 -0.86 10.11
CA ASP A 38 7.60 -0.49 11.51
C ASP A 38 6.22 -0.80 12.12
N LEU A 39 6.17 -1.79 13.01
CA LEU A 39 4.97 -2.20 13.72
C LEU A 39 4.29 -1.05 14.48
N VAL A 40 5.07 -0.10 15.03
CA VAL A 40 4.53 1.05 15.76
C VAL A 40 3.75 1.93 14.80
N LYS A 41 4.34 2.29 13.65
CA LYS A 41 3.65 3.08 12.62
C LYS A 41 2.40 2.37 12.09
N ILE A 42 2.48 1.06 11.87
CA ILE A 42 1.34 0.27 11.40
C ILE A 42 0.18 0.33 12.40
N MET A 43 0.48 0.25 13.70
CA MET A 43 -0.51 0.41 14.77
C MET A 43 -1.05 1.83 14.88
N GLU A 44 -0.22 2.85 14.66
CA GLU A 44 -0.67 4.26 14.62
C GLU A 44 -1.68 4.51 13.50
N TYR A 45 -1.53 3.84 12.35
CA TYR A 45 -2.52 3.84 11.27
C TYR A 45 -3.77 3.01 11.58
N GLY A 46 -3.86 2.34 12.73
CA GLY A 46 -5.01 1.50 13.11
C GLY A 46 -5.12 0.20 12.31
N VAL A 47 -4.04 -0.23 11.65
CA VAL A 47 -4.05 -1.43 10.80
C VAL A 47 -3.77 -2.67 11.64
N MET A 48 -4.82 -3.44 11.94
CA MET A 48 -4.69 -4.73 12.65
C MET A 48 -4.22 -5.87 11.73
N ASN A 49 -4.54 -5.79 10.44
CA ASN A 49 -4.22 -6.85 9.47
C ASN A 49 -3.35 -6.28 8.35
N THR A 50 -2.08 -6.65 8.33
CA THR A 50 -1.17 -6.37 7.20
C THR A 50 -1.35 -7.40 6.09
N PRO A 51 -1.22 -7.03 4.81
CA PRO A 51 -0.72 -5.75 4.31
C PRO A 51 -1.77 -4.63 4.33
N GLY A 52 -1.34 -3.40 4.63
CA GLY A 52 -2.14 -2.18 4.52
C GLY A 52 -1.67 -1.29 3.37
N LEU A 53 -2.60 -0.64 2.69
CA LEU A 53 -2.36 0.37 1.68
C LEU A 53 -2.83 1.72 2.22
N VAL A 54 -1.91 2.67 2.31
CA VAL A 54 -2.15 4.04 2.76
C VAL A 54 -1.82 4.97 1.61
N ILE A 55 -2.70 5.93 1.32
CA ILE A 55 -2.50 6.93 0.26
C ILE A 55 -2.72 8.31 0.87
N ASP A 56 -1.69 9.16 0.77
CA ASP A 56 -1.65 10.52 1.33
C ASP A 56 -2.06 10.55 2.83
N GLY A 57 -1.62 9.53 3.58
CA GLY A 57 -1.88 9.39 5.02
C GLY A 57 -3.21 8.71 5.37
N GLU A 58 -4.05 8.37 4.39
CA GLU A 58 -5.33 7.70 4.62
C GLU A 58 -5.26 6.19 4.29
N VAL A 59 -5.72 5.36 5.22
CA VAL A 59 -5.79 3.90 5.02
C VAL A 59 -6.90 3.57 4.03
N LYS A 60 -6.53 3.10 2.85
CA LYS A 60 -7.45 2.71 1.77
C LYS A 60 -7.84 1.23 1.83
N SER A 61 -6.94 0.37 2.32
CA SER A 61 -7.19 -1.07 2.39
C SER A 61 -6.29 -1.73 3.44
N THR A 62 -6.77 -2.81 4.06
CA THR A 62 -6.03 -3.60 5.06
C THR A 62 -6.32 -5.08 4.91
N GLY A 63 -5.33 -5.93 5.12
CA GLY A 63 -5.46 -7.39 5.19
C GLY A 63 -5.70 -8.08 3.84
N LYS A 64 -5.73 -7.34 2.74
CA LYS A 64 -6.01 -7.85 1.39
C LYS A 64 -4.87 -7.53 0.43
N LEU A 65 -4.51 -8.50 -0.41
CA LEU A 65 -3.67 -8.26 -1.58
C LEU A 65 -4.55 -7.69 -2.70
N LEU A 66 -4.39 -6.39 -2.97
CA LEU A 66 -5.10 -5.71 -4.05
C LEU A 66 -4.38 -5.89 -5.38
N SER A 67 -5.14 -6.06 -6.45
CA SER A 67 -4.65 -6.05 -7.82
C SER A 67 -4.30 -4.62 -8.28
N ALA A 68 -3.47 -4.47 -9.31
CA ALA A 68 -3.13 -3.15 -9.86
C ALA A 68 -4.37 -2.34 -10.30
N GLU A 69 -5.43 -3.01 -10.79
CA GLU A 69 -6.70 -2.38 -11.13
C GLU A 69 -7.47 -1.88 -9.91
N GLU A 70 -7.54 -2.67 -8.83
CA GLU A 70 -8.16 -2.23 -7.59
C GLU A 70 -7.41 -1.04 -6.99
N ILE A 71 -6.08 -1.03 -7.09
CA ILE A 71 -5.24 0.06 -6.57
C ILE A 71 -5.50 1.35 -7.34
N LYS A 72 -5.66 1.27 -8.67
CA LYS A 72 -6.03 2.40 -9.52
C LYS A 72 -7.39 3.00 -9.15
N ASN A 73 -8.30 2.28 -8.48
CA ASN A 73 -9.56 2.88 -8.05
C ASN A 73 -9.41 3.83 -6.85
N PHE A 74 -8.22 3.89 -6.23
CA PHE A 74 -7.96 4.79 -5.10
C PHE A 74 -7.34 6.13 -5.51
N PHE A 75 -6.99 6.33 -6.79
CA PHE A 75 -6.45 7.58 -7.34
C PHE A 75 -6.86 7.81 -8.79
#